data_AF-A0A363UAI8-F1
#
_entry.id   AF-A0A363UAI8-F1
#
_cell.length_a   1.000
_cell.length_b   1.000
_cell.length_c   1.000
_cell.angle_alpha   90.00
_cell.angle_beta   90.00
_cell.angle_gamma   90.00
#
_symmetry.space_group_name_H-M   'P 1'
#
loop_
_entity.id
_entity.type
_entity.pdbx_description
1 polymer ?
#
loop_
_entity_poly.entity_id
_entity_poly.type
_entity_poly.pdbx_seq_one_letter_code
_entity_poly.pdbx_strand_id
1 'polypeptide(L)'
;MSQNFDLKAIERKAFRSVHQDGLWDIYIGGLLLVLSLMFTIPESGEGELRTIGLALLGVAVLFAVFQLGKKYITTPRMGQVQFGPERRKRKIALGWIMGAFVLVTLGMFLFSLYVWNSSASGQAIDVPVSPSVERLFVASLAALIAGTSMAVISYFKEFMRGYYIAFLMAVGFFFTLVFDTTAPMIAAGALILVPGVVLFISFLRQYPLPPREASHGNS
;
A
#
# COMPACT_ATOMS: atom_id res chain seq x y z
N MET A 1 -13.22 -42.18 -17.08
CA MET A 1 -13.66 -40.82 -16.71
C MET A 1 -12.49 -40.11 -16.04
N SER A 2 -11.64 -39.44 -16.82
CA SER A 2 -10.59 -38.59 -16.27
C SER A 2 -11.23 -37.34 -15.70
N GLN A 3 -11.26 -37.22 -14.38
CA GLN A 3 -11.46 -35.93 -13.74
C GLN A 3 -10.32 -35.04 -14.21
N ASN A 4 -10.59 -34.19 -15.22
CA ASN A 4 -9.78 -33.02 -15.52
C ASN A 4 -9.87 -32.12 -14.28
N PHE A 5 -9.08 -32.43 -13.26
CA PHE A 5 -8.83 -31.50 -12.17
C PHE A 5 -8.30 -30.24 -12.83
N ASP A 6 -9.10 -29.17 -12.77
CA ASP A 6 -8.69 -27.88 -13.30
C ASP A 6 -7.55 -27.36 -12.43
N LEU A 7 -6.33 -27.76 -12.78
CA LEU A 7 -5.08 -27.36 -12.13
C LEU A 7 -5.00 -25.83 -12.02
N LYS A 8 -5.60 -25.10 -12.98
CA LYS A 8 -5.67 -23.64 -12.98
C LYS A 8 -6.58 -23.11 -11.88
N ALA A 9 -7.70 -23.77 -11.60
CA ALA A 9 -8.59 -23.43 -10.49
C ALA A 9 -7.94 -23.69 -9.12
N ILE A 10 -7.21 -24.80 -8.97
CA ILE A 10 -6.48 -25.13 -7.73
C ILE A 10 -5.35 -24.11 -7.51
N GLU A 11 -4.58 -23.78 -8.54
CA GLU A 11 -3.51 -22.77 -8.46
C GLU A 11 -4.07 -21.37 -8.17
N ARG A 12 -5.26 -21.03 -8.67
CA ARG A 12 -6.01 -19.80 -8.34
C ARG A 12 -6.42 -19.77 -6.87
N LYS A 13 -6.97 -20.86 -6.34
CA LYS A 13 -7.36 -20.95 -4.94
C LYS A 13 -6.15 -20.83 -4.02
N ALA A 14 -5.05 -21.52 -4.33
CA ALA A 14 -3.80 -21.43 -3.57
C ALA A 14 -3.24 -20.00 -3.55
N PHE A 15 -3.20 -19.30 -4.70
CA PHE A 15 -2.71 -17.92 -4.78
C PHE A 15 -3.52 -16.92 -3.97
N ARG A 16 -4.85 -17.08 -3.97
CA ARG A 16 -5.73 -16.23 -3.16
C ARG A 16 -5.51 -16.47 -1.68
N SER A 17 -5.30 -17.72 -1.26
CA SER A 17 -5.02 -18.05 0.15
C SER A 17 -3.73 -17.40 0.66
N VAL A 18 -2.72 -17.19 -0.21
CA VAL A 18 -1.46 -16.51 0.16
C VAL A 18 -1.64 -15.05 0.58
N HIS A 19 -2.71 -14.41 0.11
CA HIS A 19 -3.03 -13.01 0.42
C HIS A 19 -4.13 -12.89 1.49
N GLN A 20 -4.59 -14.00 2.07
CA GLN A 20 -5.61 -14.01 3.12
C GLN A 20 -5.05 -13.87 4.55
N ASP A 21 -3.72 -13.72 4.70
CA ASP A 21 -3.06 -13.58 6.01
C ASP A 21 -3.31 -12.24 6.71
N GLY A 22 -3.91 -11.25 6.04
CA GLY A 22 -4.18 -9.92 6.63
C GLY A 22 -2.94 -9.04 6.79
N LEU A 23 -1.75 -9.55 6.46
CA LEU A 23 -0.49 -8.83 6.66
C LEU A 23 -0.36 -7.61 5.73
N TRP A 24 -0.89 -7.72 4.51
CA TRP A 24 -1.00 -6.60 3.58
C TRP A 24 -1.89 -5.48 4.11
N ASP A 25 -2.99 -5.84 4.78
CA ASP A 25 -3.98 -4.90 5.31
C ASP A 25 -3.34 -4.12 6.48
N ILE A 26 -2.65 -4.84 7.39
CA ILE A 26 -1.87 -4.23 8.48
C ILE A 26 -0.79 -3.29 7.93
N TYR A 27 -0.03 -3.73 6.92
CA TYR A 27 1.04 -2.92 6.33
C TYR A 27 0.51 -1.64 5.70
N ILE A 28 -0.54 -1.72 4.87
CA ILE A 28 -1.09 -0.55 4.17
C ILE A 28 -1.81 0.40 5.15
N GLY A 29 -2.60 -0.15 6.07
CA GLY A 29 -3.26 0.66 7.11
C GLY A 29 -2.25 1.37 8.00
N GLY A 30 -1.20 0.67 8.42
CA GLY A 30 -0.09 1.27 9.18
C GLY A 30 0.64 2.35 8.39
N LEU A 31 0.87 2.11 7.09
CA LEU A 31 1.55 3.08 6.22
C LEU A 31 0.74 4.38 6.09
N LEU A 32 -0.59 4.31 6.00
CA LEU A 32 -1.45 5.50 6.04
C LEU A 32 -1.35 6.24 7.37
N LEU A 33 -1.32 5.53 8.50
CA LEU A 33 -1.14 6.16 9.82
C LEU A 33 0.20 6.87 9.93
N VAL A 34 1.27 6.26 9.45
CA VAL A 34 2.60 6.91 9.44
C VAL A 34 2.64 8.10 8.50
N LEU A 35 2.04 8.00 7.32
CA LEU A 35 1.92 9.13 6.39
C LEU A 35 1.10 10.28 6.99
N SER A 36 0.18 10.01 7.92
CA SER A 36 -0.61 11.08 8.56
C SER A 36 0.24 12.03 9.39
N LEU A 37 1.38 11.55 9.89
CA LEU A 37 2.36 12.39 10.58
C LEU A 37 2.94 13.47 9.66
N MET A 38 3.06 13.22 8.36
CA MET A 38 3.58 14.21 7.41
C MET A 38 2.65 15.41 7.25
N PHE A 39 1.34 15.20 7.47
CA PHE A 39 0.35 16.28 7.46
C PHE A 39 0.22 17.00 8.81
N THR A 40 1.04 16.66 9.81
CA THR A 40 1.07 17.36 11.11
C THR A 40 2.23 18.36 11.22
N ILE A 41 3.06 18.49 10.19
CA ILE A 41 4.18 19.43 10.17
C ILE A 41 3.61 20.86 10.14
N PRO A 42 3.88 21.70 11.16
CA PRO A 42 3.37 23.06 11.20
C PRO A 42 4.04 23.93 10.14
N GLU A 43 3.33 24.96 9.66
CA GLU A 43 3.84 25.89 8.64
C GLU A 43 5.12 26.63 9.07
N SER A 44 5.39 26.73 10.38
CA SER A 44 6.62 27.30 10.92
C SER A 44 7.87 26.43 10.64
N GLY A 45 7.70 25.18 10.21
CA GLY A 45 8.79 24.21 10.01
C GLY A 45 9.41 23.69 11.30
N GLU A 46 8.90 24.11 12.46
CA GLU A 46 9.45 23.68 13.75
C GLU A 46 9.24 22.17 13.95
N GLY A 47 10.35 21.46 14.19
CA GLY A 47 10.32 20.01 14.40
C GLY A 47 10.10 19.18 13.14
N GLU A 48 10.15 19.78 11.93
CA GLU A 48 10.00 19.08 10.66
C GLU A 48 10.93 17.86 10.56
N LEU A 49 12.23 18.04 10.80
CA LEU A 49 13.22 16.95 10.78
C LEU A 49 12.88 15.82 11.75
N ARG A 50 12.33 16.16 12.93
CA ARG A 50 11.91 15.16 13.93
C ARG A 50 10.71 14.38 13.43
N THR A 51 9.70 15.06 12.88
CA THR A 51 8.49 14.42 12.35
C THR A 51 8.81 13.55 11.14
N ILE A 52 9.64 14.02 10.21
CA ILE A 52 10.16 13.26 9.07
C ILE A 52 10.95 12.04 9.57
N GLY A 53 11.86 12.22 10.52
CA GLY A 53 12.64 11.13 11.11
C GLY A 53 11.74 10.06 11.77
N LEU A 54 10.72 10.48 12.51
CA LEU A 54 9.73 9.58 13.12
C LEU A 54 8.90 8.83 12.07
N ALA A 55 8.48 9.50 10.99
CA ALA A 55 7.73 8.85 9.94
C ALA A 55 8.59 7.85 9.16
N LEU A 56 9.84 8.20 8.82
CA LEU A 56 10.78 7.28 8.18
C LEU A 56 11.06 6.06 9.05
N LEU A 57 11.24 6.26 10.36
CA LEU A 57 11.37 5.17 11.31
C LEU A 57 10.11 4.30 11.34
N GLY A 58 8.92 4.91 11.35
CA GLY A 58 7.63 4.21 11.28
C GLY A 58 7.50 3.35 10.03
N VAL A 59 7.85 3.88 8.85
CA VAL A 59 7.86 3.12 7.59
C VAL A 59 8.85 1.95 7.67
N ALA A 60 10.06 2.18 8.18
CA ALA A 60 11.07 1.14 8.32
C ALA A 60 10.60 0.00 9.25
N VAL A 61 9.99 0.34 10.39
CA VAL A 61 9.43 -0.63 11.34
C VAL A 61 8.30 -1.42 10.71
N LEU A 62 7.35 -0.77 10.04
CA LEU A 62 6.24 -1.46 9.36
C LEU A 62 6.74 -2.40 8.25
N PHE A 63 7.72 -1.95 7.48
CA PHE A 63 8.34 -2.77 6.45
C PHE A 63 9.05 -3.99 7.05
N ALA A 64 9.78 -3.80 8.15
CA ALA A 64 10.41 -4.90 8.88
C ALA A 64 9.36 -5.89 9.41
N VAL A 65 8.29 -5.42 10.06
CA VAL A 65 7.19 -6.27 10.55
C VAL A 65 6.54 -7.04 9.41
N PHE A 66 6.30 -6.41 8.27
CA PHE A 66 5.76 -7.07 7.09
C PHE A 66 6.69 -8.18 6.55
N GLN A 67 7.98 -7.88 6.39
CA GLN A 67 8.96 -8.85 5.89
C GLN A 67 9.15 -10.02 6.86
N LEU A 68 9.29 -9.74 8.15
CA LEU A 68 9.45 -10.74 9.19
C LEU A 68 8.19 -11.60 9.34
N GLY A 69 7.01 -10.98 9.29
CA GLY A 69 5.73 -11.68 9.29
C GLY A 69 5.60 -12.64 8.11
N LYS A 70 5.92 -12.20 6.89
CA LYS A 70 5.91 -13.10 5.73
C LYS A 70 6.95 -14.22 5.88
N LYS A 71 8.19 -13.90 6.25
CA LYS A 71 9.30 -14.86 6.29
C LYS A 71 9.14 -15.92 7.38
N TYR A 72 8.78 -15.51 8.60
CA TYR A 72 8.77 -16.39 9.77
C TYR A 72 7.40 -16.94 10.15
N ILE A 73 6.31 -16.28 9.73
CA ILE A 73 4.96 -16.70 10.11
C ILE A 73 4.23 -17.29 8.91
N THR A 74 4.05 -16.51 7.84
CA THR A 74 3.19 -16.93 6.73
C THR A 74 3.85 -18.02 5.87
N THR A 75 5.11 -17.84 5.49
CA THR A 75 5.83 -18.77 4.60
C THR A 75 5.93 -20.20 5.14
N PRO A 76 6.33 -20.44 6.41
CA PRO A 76 6.40 -21.80 6.93
C PRO A 76 5.03 -22.47 7.10
N ARG A 77 3.95 -21.70 7.24
CA ARG A 77 2.58 -22.24 7.43
C ARG A 77 1.88 -22.62 6.13
N MET A 78 2.14 -21.88 5.05
CA MET A 78 1.49 -22.10 3.76
C MET A 78 2.28 -23.01 2.82
N GLY A 79 3.57 -23.25 3.10
CA GLY A 79 4.47 -23.96 2.19
C GLY A 79 4.89 -23.11 0.98
N GLN A 80 5.96 -23.53 0.31
CA GLN A 80 6.45 -22.86 -0.90
C GLN A 80 5.74 -23.42 -2.14
N VAL A 81 4.88 -22.62 -2.76
CA VAL A 81 4.24 -22.98 -4.03
C VAL A 81 4.95 -22.24 -5.16
N GLN A 82 5.51 -22.98 -6.12
CA GLN A 82 6.05 -22.38 -7.34
C GLN A 82 4.90 -22.04 -8.28
N PHE A 83 4.68 -20.75 -8.54
CA PHE A 83 3.63 -20.30 -9.44
C PHE A 83 4.03 -20.46 -10.91
N GLY A 84 3.06 -20.75 -11.76
CA GLY A 84 3.29 -20.96 -13.19
C GLY A 84 3.83 -19.71 -13.92
N PRO A 85 4.40 -19.88 -15.13
CA PRO A 85 5.04 -18.81 -15.90
C PRO A 85 4.08 -17.65 -16.25
N GLU A 86 2.77 -17.90 -16.36
CA GLU A 86 1.75 -16.87 -16.61
C GLU A 86 1.73 -15.80 -15.50
N ARG A 87 1.91 -16.20 -14.24
CA ARG A 87 1.91 -15.28 -13.08
C ARG A 87 3.21 -14.51 -12.95
N ARG A 88 4.34 -15.11 -13.34
CA ARG A 88 5.63 -14.42 -13.39
C ARG A 88 5.59 -13.26 -14.40
N LYS A 89 4.97 -13.47 -15.57
CA LYS A 89 4.74 -12.41 -16.56
C LYS A 89 3.85 -11.31 -16.01
N ARG A 90 2.74 -11.65 -15.33
CA ARG A 90 1.86 -10.65 -14.67
C ARG A 90 2.60 -9.84 -13.61
N LYS A 91 3.50 -10.46 -12.83
CA LYS A 91 4.33 -9.75 -11.84
C LYS A 91 5.28 -8.75 -12.50
N ILE A 92 5.91 -9.12 -13.61
CA ILE A 92 6.79 -8.21 -14.39
C ILE A 92 5.98 -7.06 -14.98
N ALA A 93 4.81 -7.35 -15.58
CA ALA A 93 3.92 -6.33 -16.11
C ALA A 93 3.45 -5.35 -15.02
N LEU A 94 3.06 -5.86 -13.84
CA LEU A 94 2.74 -5.02 -12.69
C LEU A 94 3.94 -4.12 -12.31
N GLY A 95 5.15 -4.66 -12.31
CA GLY A 95 6.38 -3.89 -12.04
C GLY A 95 6.56 -2.71 -13.00
N TRP A 96 6.36 -2.94 -14.30
CA TRP A 96 6.41 -1.88 -15.31
C TRP A 96 5.32 -0.82 -15.12
N ILE A 97 4.08 -1.24 -14.86
CA ILE A 97 2.98 -0.31 -14.64
C ILE A 97 3.24 0.54 -13.39
N MET A 98 3.65 -0.08 -12.28
CA MET A 98 4.01 0.64 -11.06
C MET A 98 5.22 1.56 -11.28
N GLY A 99 6.21 1.13 -12.08
CA GLY A 99 7.32 1.97 -12.50
C GLY A 99 6.84 3.23 -13.24
N ALA A 100 5.88 3.10 -14.15
CA ALA A 100 5.28 4.24 -14.84
C ALA A 100 4.56 5.19 -13.86
N PHE A 101 3.78 4.67 -12.91
CA PHE A 101 3.16 5.49 -11.85
C PHE A 101 4.20 6.29 -11.05
N VAL A 102 5.30 5.65 -10.66
CA VAL A 102 6.39 6.30 -9.93
C VAL A 102 7.04 7.40 -10.78
N LEU A 103 7.30 7.13 -12.06
CA LEU A 103 7.89 8.12 -12.97
C LEU A 103 6.98 9.33 -13.18
N VAL A 104 5.67 9.13 -13.34
CA VAL A 104 4.68 10.21 -13.45
C VAL A 104 4.68 11.05 -12.16
N THR A 105 4.63 10.40 -11.00
CA THR A 105 4.63 11.08 -9.70
C THR A 105 5.92 11.87 -9.48
N LEU A 106 7.07 11.29 -9.85
CA LEU A 106 8.37 11.96 -9.79
C LEU A 106 8.44 13.15 -10.76
N GLY A 107 7.93 13.00 -11.99
CA GLY A 107 7.86 14.08 -12.97
C GLY A 107 7.02 15.25 -12.48
N MET A 108 5.87 14.96 -11.85
CA MET A 108 5.02 15.99 -11.23
C MET A 108 5.72 16.71 -10.08
N PHE A 109 6.44 15.97 -9.22
CA PHE A 109 7.21 16.54 -8.12
C PHE A 109 8.34 17.46 -8.64
N LEU A 110 9.12 17.00 -9.62
CA LEU A 110 10.19 17.80 -10.24
C LEU A 110 9.64 19.03 -10.96
N PHE A 111 8.49 18.90 -11.63
CA PHE A 111 7.80 20.04 -12.24
C PHE A 111 7.34 21.06 -11.20
N SER A 112 6.79 20.62 -10.07
CA SER A 112 6.42 21.49 -8.95
C SER A 112 7.62 22.25 -8.40
N LEU A 113 8.77 21.59 -8.20
CA LEU A 113 10.01 22.24 -7.78
C LEU A 113 10.54 23.25 -8.81
N TYR A 114 10.44 22.92 -10.11
CA TYR A 114 10.84 23.83 -11.18
C TYR A 114 9.99 25.10 -11.20
N VAL A 115 8.66 24.96 -11.08
CA VAL A 115 7.73 26.11 -11.01
C VAL A 115 8.00 26.96 -9.77
N TRP A 116 8.22 26.33 -8.61
CA TRP A 116 8.57 27.03 -7.37
C TRP A 116 9.86 27.86 -7.52
N ASN A 117 10.92 27.26 -8.07
CA ASN A 117 12.19 27.95 -8.28
C ASN A 117 12.09 29.08 -9.32
N SER A 118 11.28 28.89 -10.38
CA SER A 118 11.07 29.90 -11.41
C SER A 118 10.27 31.10 -10.89
N SER A 119 9.27 30.84 -10.04
CA SER A 119 8.50 31.88 -9.34
C SER A 119 9.39 32.71 -8.41
N ALA A 120 10.30 32.06 -7.66
CA ALA A 120 11.28 32.75 -6.81
C ALA A 120 12.28 33.62 -7.61
N SER A 121 12.52 33.28 -8.89
CA SER A 121 13.41 34.03 -9.78
C SER A 121 12.75 35.21 -10.52
N GLY A 122 11.49 35.54 -10.20
CA GLY A 122 10.78 36.69 -10.77
C GLY A 122 10.11 36.45 -12.12
N GLN A 123 10.21 35.23 -12.67
CA GLN A 123 9.39 34.76 -13.80
C GLN A 123 8.19 33.98 -13.26
N ALA A 124 7.31 34.66 -12.53
CA ALA A 124 6.08 34.03 -12.06
C ALA A 124 5.19 33.73 -13.28
N ILE A 125 5.00 32.44 -13.58
CA ILE A 125 3.87 31.99 -14.40
C ILE A 125 2.65 32.13 -13.50
N ASP A 126 2.08 33.33 -13.48
CA ASP A 126 0.92 33.64 -12.66
C ASP A 126 -0.31 33.01 -13.32
N VAL A 127 -0.67 31.80 -12.87
CA VAL A 127 -1.91 31.15 -13.28
C VAL A 127 -2.97 31.61 -12.28
N PRO A 128 -3.96 32.45 -12.67
CA PRO A 128 -4.94 32.98 -11.74
C PRO A 128 -5.95 31.89 -11.38
N VAL A 129 -5.58 31.03 -10.44
CA VAL A 129 -6.43 29.97 -9.90
C VAL A 129 -6.77 30.32 -8.46
N SER A 130 -8.05 30.21 -8.09
CA SER A 130 -8.47 30.36 -6.70
C SER A 130 -7.77 29.30 -5.83
N PRO A 131 -7.26 29.64 -4.63
CA PRO A 131 -6.62 28.68 -3.72
C PRO A 131 -7.50 27.44 -3.42
N SER A 132 -8.82 27.62 -3.41
CA SER A 132 -9.77 26.52 -3.20
C SER A 132 -9.80 25.53 -4.38
N VAL A 133 -9.66 26.02 -5.60
CA VAL A 133 -9.64 25.19 -6.82
C VAL A 133 -8.32 24.45 -6.92
N GLU A 134 -7.21 25.09 -6.55
CA GLU A 134 -5.90 24.44 -6.47
C GLU A 134 -5.91 23.27 -5.46
N ARG A 135 -6.40 23.50 -4.23
CA ARG A 135 -6.53 22.42 -3.23
C ARG A 135 -7.39 21.26 -3.73
N LEU A 136 -8.54 21.55 -4.34
CA LEU A 136 -9.42 20.51 -4.89
C LEU A 136 -8.73 19.73 -6.00
N PHE A 137 -7.96 20.39 -6.86
CA PHE A 137 -7.20 19.75 -7.93
C PHE A 137 -6.12 18.82 -7.36
N VAL A 138 -5.31 19.31 -6.42
CA VAL A 138 -4.26 18.52 -5.76
C VAL A 138 -4.86 17.34 -4.99
N ALA A 139 -5.94 17.55 -4.26
CA ALA A 139 -6.65 16.50 -3.52
C ALA A 139 -7.20 15.41 -4.45
N SER A 140 -7.84 15.81 -5.56
CA SER A 140 -8.38 14.88 -6.56
C SER A 140 -7.28 14.05 -7.21
N LEU A 141 -6.14 14.69 -7.52
CA LEU A 141 -5.01 14.07 -8.16
C LEU A 141 -4.30 13.08 -7.22
N ALA A 142 -4.08 13.47 -5.96
CA ALA A 142 -3.54 12.58 -4.93
C ALA A 142 -4.45 11.36 -4.69
N ALA A 143 -5.75 11.58 -4.58
CA ALA A 143 -6.73 10.51 -4.43
C ALA A 143 -6.76 9.55 -5.63
N LEU A 144 -6.67 10.10 -6.85
CA LEU A 144 -6.61 9.31 -8.08
C LEU A 144 -5.35 8.45 -8.10
N ILE A 145 -4.18 9.03 -7.83
CA ILE A 145 -2.89 8.30 -7.83
C ILE A 145 -2.91 7.19 -6.76
N ALA A 146 -3.28 7.53 -5.52
CA ALA A 146 -3.30 6.59 -4.40
C ALA A 146 -4.32 5.46 -4.63
N GLY A 147 -5.53 5.78 -5.05
CA GLY A 147 -6.60 4.80 -5.29
C GLY A 147 -6.31 3.91 -6.49
N THR A 148 -5.94 4.49 -7.64
CA THR A 148 -5.73 3.72 -8.87
C THR A 148 -4.50 2.82 -8.78
N SER A 149 -3.40 3.28 -8.17
CA SER A 149 -2.22 2.44 -7.95
C SER A 149 -2.57 1.21 -7.12
N MET A 150 -3.31 1.38 -6.02
CA MET A 150 -3.76 0.26 -5.20
C MET A 150 -4.76 -0.64 -5.91
N ALA A 151 -5.67 -0.09 -6.72
CA ALA A 151 -6.62 -0.88 -7.52
C ALA A 151 -5.89 -1.74 -8.57
N VAL A 152 -4.87 -1.21 -9.23
CA VAL A 152 -4.02 -1.97 -10.17
C VAL A 152 -3.27 -3.08 -9.45
N ILE A 153 -2.66 -2.80 -8.30
CA ILE A 153 -2.00 -3.82 -7.48
C ILE A 153 -2.99 -4.94 -7.12
N SER A 154 -4.22 -4.56 -6.74
CA SER A 154 -5.27 -5.48 -6.34
C SER A 154 -5.73 -6.38 -7.50
N TYR A 155 -5.89 -5.81 -8.69
CA TYR A 155 -6.21 -6.56 -9.91
C TYR A 155 -5.16 -7.61 -10.24
N PHE A 156 -3.88 -7.21 -10.26
CA PHE A 156 -2.78 -8.13 -10.61
C PHE A 156 -2.52 -9.19 -9.54
N LYS A 157 -2.79 -8.88 -8.26
CA LYS A 157 -2.67 -9.84 -7.15
C LYS A 157 -3.95 -10.65 -6.90
N GLU A 158 -4.99 -10.49 -7.71
CA GLU A 158 -6.33 -11.08 -7.48
C GLU A 158 -6.82 -10.89 -6.04
N PHE A 159 -6.52 -9.72 -5.46
CA PHE A 159 -6.74 -9.42 -4.06
C PHE A 159 -8.02 -8.59 -3.88
N MET A 160 -9.16 -9.27 -3.71
CA MET A 160 -10.49 -8.63 -3.67
C MET A 160 -10.59 -7.53 -2.59
N ARG A 161 -9.99 -7.74 -1.41
CA ARG A 161 -9.99 -6.73 -0.33
C ARG A 161 -9.17 -5.49 -0.70
N GLY A 162 -8.20 -5.61 -1.61
CA GLY A 162 -7.39 -4.50 -2.04
C GLY A 162 -8.19 -3.40 -2.76
N TYR A 163 -9.35 -3.72 -3.36
CA TYR A 163 -10.26 -2.70 -3.89
C TYR A 163 -10.91 -1.86 -2.80
N TYR A 164 -11.26 -2.47 -1.66
CA TYR A 164 -11.73 -1.75 -0.48
C TYR A 164 -10.65 -0.81 0.07
N ILE A 165 -9.41 -1.30 0.13
CA ILE A 165 -8.25 -0.49 0.55
C ILE A 165 -8.00 0.67 -0.43
N ALA A 166 -8.08 0.41 -1.74
CA ALA A 166 -7.93 1.44 -2.77
C ALA A 166 -8.97 2.56 -2.61
N PHE A 167 -10.23 2.21 -2.35
CA PHE A 167 -11.28 3.16 -2.09
C PHE A 167 -11.01 3.99 -0.83
N LEU A 168 -10.69 3.34 0.29
CA LEU A 168 -10.38 4.03 1.55
C LEU A 168 -9.14 4.93 1.43
N MET A 169 -8.12 4.51 0.69
CA MET A 169 -6.95 5.33 0.38
C MET A 169 -7.35 6.59 -0.39
N ALA A 170 -8.12 6.45 -1.48
CA ALA A 170 -8.56 7.59 -2.28
C ALA A 170 -9.36 8.59 -1.43
N VAL A 171 -10.32 8.10 -0.65
CA VAL A 171 -11.14 8.91 0.25
C VAL A 171 -10.30 9.58 1.35
N GLY A 172 -9.37 8.83 1.94
CA GLY A 172 -8.47 9.33 2.99
C GLY A 172 -7.57 10.46 2.50
N PHE A 173 -6.92 10.31 1.35
CA PHE A 173 -6.10 11.36 0.74
C PHE A 173 -6.94 12.57 0.33
N PHE A 174 -8.08 12.34 -0.33
CA PHE A 174 -8.96 13.42 -0.80
C PHE A 174 -9.39 14.33 0.36
N PHE A 175 -10.01 13.76 1.39
CA PHE A 175 -10.54 14.56 2.49
C PHE A 175 -9.45 15.16 3.38
N THR A 176 -8.30 14.51 3.52
CA THR A 176 -7.17 15.08 4.26
C THR A 176 -6.65 16.35 3.60
N LEU A 177 -6.55 16.36 2.27
CA LEU A 177 -6.10 17.53 1.51
C LEU A 177 -7.17 18.61 1.37
N VAL A 178 -8.45 18.23 1.24
CA VAL A 178 -9.55 19.20 1.14
C VAL A 178 -9.81 19.92 2.46
N PHE A 179 -9.83 19.19 3.58
CA PHE A 179 -10.14 19.75 4.89
C PHE A 179 -8.92 20.18 5.69
N ASP A 180 -7.72 19.96 5.15
CA ASP A 180 -6.46 20.33 5.81
C ASP A 180 -6.33 19.71 7.22
N THR A 181 -6.82 18.48 7.37
CA THR A 181 -6.85 17.76 8.64
C THR A 181 -6.41 16.33 8.43
N THR A 182 -5.66 15.79 9.40
CA THR A 182 -5.13 14.42 9.34
C THR A 182 -6.17 13.35 9.70
N ALA A 183 -7.29 13.76 10.30
CA ALA A 183 -8.32 12.86 10.80
C ALA A 183 -8.88 11.88 9.74
N PRO A 184 -9.18 12.29 8.49
CA PRO A 184 -9.69 11.37 7.47
C PRO A 184 -8.68 10.28 7.09
N MET A 185 -7.38 10.62 7.00
CA MET A 185 -6.36 9.62 6.71
C MET A 185 -6.12 8.68 7.89
N ILE A 186 -6.16 9.18 9.13
CA ILE A 186 -6.11 8.33 10.33
C ILE A 186 -7.31 7.37 10.36
N ALA A 187 -8.51 7.87 10.08
CA ALA A 187 -9.72 7.06 10.01
C ALA A 187 -9.61 5.98 8.91
N ALA A 188 -9.16 6.33 7.71
CA ALA A 188 -8.93 5.38 6.63
C ALA A 188 -7.89 4.32 7.02
N GLY A 189 -6.76 4.74 7.60
CA GLY A 189 -5.71 3.84 8.08
C GLY A 189 -6.23 2.87 9.15
N ALA A 190 -7.01 3.35 10.12
CA ALA A 190 -7.62 2.52 11.15
C ALA A 190 -8.65 1.53 10.59
N LEU A 191 -9.50 1.97 9.66
CA LEU A 191 -10.50 1.13 8.99
C LEU A 191 -9.87 0.02 8.13
N ILE A 192 -8.64 0.21 7.66
CA ILE A 192 -7.88 -0.84 6.96
C ILE A 192 -7.16 -1.75 7.96
N LEU A 193 -6.53 -1.16 8.99
CA LEU A 193 -5.67 -1.86 9.94
C LEU A 193 -6.46 -2.79 10.85
N VAL A 194 -7.61 -2.36 11.39
CA VAL A 194 -8.40 -3.15 12.35
C VAL A 194 -8.88 -4.47 11.73
N PRO A 195 -9.53 -4.50 10.56
CA PRO A 195 -9.86 -5.76 9.89
C PRO A 195 -8.62 -6.59 9.56
N GLY A 196 -7.50 -5.95 9.19
CA GLY A 196 -6.23 -6.63 8.91
C GLY A 196 -5.70 -7.41 10.12
N VAL A 197 -5.73 -6.79 11.30
CA VAL A 197 -5.33 -7.43 12.56
C VAL A 197 -6.25 -8.60 12.91
N VAL A 198 -7.57 -8.41 12.78
CA VAL A 198 -8.56 -9.49 13.03
C VAL A 198 -8.32 -10.68 12.11
N LEU A 199 -8.10 -10.44 10.82
CA LEU A 199 -7.80 -11.49 9.85
C LEU A 199 -6.47 -12.19 10.14
N PHE A 200 -5.44 -11.43 10.53
CA PHE A 200 -4.16 -12.01 10.91
C PHE A 200 -4.29 -12.92 12.14
N ILE A 201 -5.01 -12.49 13.18
CA ILE A 201 -5.28 -13.32 14.37
C ILE A 201 -6.07 -14.57 13.99
N SER A 202 -7.11 -14.43 13.17
CA SER A 202 -7.89 -15.55 12.63
C SER A 202 -7.00 -16.54 11.88
N PHE A 203 -6.13 -16.04 11.01
CA PHE A 203 -5.17 -16.84 10.25
C PHE A 203 -4.22 -17.60 11.18
N LEU A 204 -3.71 -16.94 12.23
CA LEU A 204 -2.83 -17.60 13.21
C LEU A 204 -3.52 -18.75 13.95
N ARG A 205 -4.82 -18.62 14.25
CA ARG A 205 -5.63 -19.64 14.91
C ARG A 205 -5.98 -20.81 13.98
N GLN A 206 -6.26 -20.51 12.71
CA GLN A 206 -6.68 -21.51 11.73
C GLN A 206 -5.51 -22.35 11.19
N TYR A 207 -4.30 -21.79 11.16
CA TYR A 207 -3.08 -22.45 10.70
C TYR A 207 -2.03 -22.53 11.81
N PRO A 208 -2.20 -23.42 12.80
CA PRO A 208 -1.16 -23.70 13.79
C PRO A 208 0.07 -24.34 13.11
N LEU A 209 1.26 -24.10 13.68
CA LEU A 209 2.51 -24.68 13.15
C LEU A 209 2.46 -26.21 13.28
N PRO A 210 2.89 -26.97 12.25
CA PRO A 210 3.04 -28.42 12.38
C PRO A 210 3.99 -28.75 13.55
N PRO A 211 3.68 -29.75 14.39
CA PRO A 211 4.59 -30.22 15.43
C PRO A 211 5.95 -30.60 14.80
N ARG A 212 7.06 -30.24 15.48
CA ARG A 212 8.45 -30.46 15.04
C ARG A 212 8.78 -31.91 14.64
N GLU A 213 7.97 -32.88 15.04
CA GLU A 213 8.17 -34.31 14.79
C GLU A 213 8.00 -34.73 13.32
N ALA A 214 7.28 -33.95 12.50
CA ALA A 214 7.13 -34.25 11.07
C ALA A 214 8.36 -33.86 10.20
N SER A 215 9.35 -33.16 10.77
CA SER A 215 10.53 -32.67 10.02
C SER A 215 11.69 -33.66 9.95
N HIS A 216 11.64 -34.79 10.69
CA HIS A 216 12.71 -35.79 10.73
C HIS A 216 12.43 -37.03 9.86
N GLY A 217 11.36 -37.04 9.06
CA GLY A 217 10.98 -38.20 8.23
C GLY A 217 11.60 -38.27 6.83
N ASN A 218 12.31 -37.24 6.38
CA ASN A 218 12.98 -37.21 5.08
C ASN A 218 14.48 -36.91 5.26
N SER A 219 15.22 -37.89 5.76
CA SER A 219 16.67 -38.00 5.62
C SER A 219 16.99 -39.17 4.71
#